data_AF-R9IDH8-F1
#
_entry.id   AF-R9IDH8-F1
#
_cell.length_a   1.000
_cell.length_b   1.000
_cell.length_c   1.000
_cell.angle_alpha   90.00
_cell.angle_beta   90.00
_cell.angle_gamma   90.00
#
_symmetry.space_group_name_H-M   'P 1'
#
loop_
_entity.id
_entity.type
_entity.pdbx_description
1 polymer ?
#
loop_
_entity_poly.entity_id
_entity_poly.type
_entity_poly.pdbx_seq_one_letter_code
_entity_poly.pdbx_strand_id
1 'polypeptide(L)'
;MNRNEITLQEMFSSVIKELREGGRWGTAHIYQSAVNAFSAFTKWQPMPMRKLSPTVLKRFENYLRQRNCSWNTVSTYIKTVRSVYHRAVDRKYI
;
A
#
# COMPACT_ATOMS: atom_id res chain seq x y z
N MET A 1 -21.87 4.84 -2.70
CA MET A 1 -20.40 4.99 -2.75
C MET A 1 -20.09 6.10 -3.74
N ASN A 2 -19.41 7.17 -3.32
CA ASN A 2 -19.00 8.23 -4.24
C ASN A 2 -18.00 7.66 -5.26
N ARG A 3 -18.30 7.80 -6.56
CA ARG A 3 -17.55 7.24 -7.69
C ARG A 3 -16.13 7.81 -7.90
N ASN A 4 -15.67 8.73 -7.05
CA ASN A 4 -14.44 9.53 -7.27
C ASN A 4 -13.39 9.41 -6.14
N GLU A 5 -13.54 8.50 -5.18
CA GLU A 5 -12.55 8.35 -4.11
C GLU A 5 -11.46 7.35 -4.50
N ILE A 6 -10.21 7.83 -4.65
CA ILE A 6 -9.08 6.96 -4.97
C ILE A 6 -8.81 5.98 -3.83
N THR A 7 -8.52 4.75 -4.19
CA THR A 7 -8.19 3.68 -3.25
C THR A 7 -6.69 3.54 -3.09
N LEU A 8 -6.28 2.89 -2.00
CA LEU A 8 -4.87 2.57 -1.77
C LEU A 8 -4.31 1.69 -2.89
N GLN A 9 -5.08 0.71 -3.37
CA GLN A 9 -4.68 -0.19 -4.46
C GLN A 9 -4.45 0.55 -5.78
N GLU A 10 -5.29 1.53 -6.12
CA GLU A 10 -5.13 2.37 -7.31
C GLU A 10 -3.90 3.29 -7.18
N MET A 11 -3.69 3.91 -6.01
CA MET A 11 -2.49 4.68 -5.74
C MET A 11 -1.22 3.84 -5.85
N PHE A 12 -1.22 2.63 -5.31
CA PHE A 12 -0.11 1.69 -5.48
C PHE A 12 0.15 1.39 -6.95
N SER A 13 -0.90 1.14 -7.73
CA SER A 13 -0.80 0.85 -9.16
C SER A 13 -0.17 2.00 -9.93
N SER A 14 -0.58 3.25 -9.64
CA SER A 14 0.05 4.46 -10.20
C SER A 14 1.53 4.55 -9.85
N VAL A 15 1.89 4.37 -8.58
CA VAL A 15 3.29 4.48 -8.13
C VAL A 15 4.16 3.36 -8.71
N ILE A 16 3.64 2.13 -8.79
CA ILE A 16 4.34 0.99 -9.41
C ILE A 16 4.61 1.29 -10.89
N LYS A 17 3.63 1.84 -11.60
CA LYS A 17 3.79 2.23 -13.02
C LYS A 17 4.91 3.26 -13.18
N GLU A 18 4.89 4.32 -12.39
CA GLU A 18 5.92 5.37 -12.41
C GLU A 18 7.32 4.82 -12.07
N LEU A 19 7.42 3.93 -11.09
CA LEU A 19 8.69 3.29 -10.73
C LEU A 19 9.23 2.44 -11.89
N ARG A 20 8.36 1.73 -12.62
CA ARG A 20 8.77 0.95 -13.81
C ARG A 20 9.19 1.85 -14.97
N GLU A 21 8.42 2.89 -15.26
CA GLU A 21 8.75 3.90 -16.27
C GLU A 21 10.08 4.59 -15.97
N GLY A 22 10.39 4.83 -14.68
CA GLY A 22 11.69 5.34 -14.21
C GLY A 22 12.80 4.30 -14.06
N GLY A 23 12.62 3.05 -14.54
CA GLY A 23 13.64 2.00 -14.51
C GLY A 23 13.91 1.38 -13.13
N ARG A 24 13.12 1.70 -12.11
CA ARG A 24 13.28 1.23 -10.72
C ARG A 24 12.54 -0.10 -10.47
N TRP A 25 12.85 -1.10 -11.28
CA TRP A 25 12.15 -2.40 -11.29
C TRP A 25 12.17 -3.12 -9.95
N GLY A 26 13.31 -3.14 -9.24
CA GLY A 26 13.41 -3.76 -7.91
C GLY A 26 12.50 -3.10 -6.89
N THR A 27 12.45 -1.76 -6.86
CA THR A 27 11.53 -1.01 -6.00
C THR A 27 10.08 -1.25 -6.40
N ALA A 28 9.77 -1.25 -7.70
CA ALA A 28 8.43 -1.54 -8.20
C ALA A 28 7.95 -2.94 -7.77
N HIS A 29 8.85 -3.93 -7.77
CA HIS A 29 8.55 -5.28 -7.31
C HIS A 29 8.21 -5.32 -5.82
N ILE A 30 8.95 -4.59 -4.97
CA ILE A 30 8.64 -4.46 -3.54
C ILE A 30 7.25 -3.82 -3.34
N TYR A 31 6.93 -2.78 -4.11
CA TYR A 31 5.62 -2.12 -4.03
C TYR A 31 4.49 -3.05 -4.46
N GLN A 32 4.71 -3.84 -5.52
CA GLN A 32 3.74 -4.86 -5.96
C GLN A 32 3.50 -5.92 -4.88
N SER A 33 4.56 -6.43 -4.26
CA SER A 33 4.45 -7.44 -3.20
C SER A 33 3.74 -6.89 -1.96
N ALA A 34 3.99 -5.62 -1.60
CA ALA A 34 3.30 -4.94 -0.51
C ALA A 34 1.80 -4.78 -0.79
N VAL A 35 1.39 -4.31 -1.98
CA VAL A 35 -0.04 -4.16 -2.31
C VAL A 35 -0.75 -5.51 -2.42
N ASN A 36 -0.08 -6.56 -2.91
CA ASN A 36 -0.65 -7.90 -2.94
C ASN A 36 -0.95 -8.41 -1.53
N ALA A 37 -0.01 -8.23 -0.59
CA ALA A 37 -0.21 -8.59 0.80
C ALA A 37 -1.32 -7.75 1.46
N PHE A 38 -1.38 -6.45 1.16
CA PHE A 38 -2.42 -5.57 1.68
C PHE A 38 -3.82 -5.93 1.12
N SER A 39 -3.92 -6.23 -0.17
CA SER A 39 -5.15 -6.68 -0.80
C SER A 39 -5.63 -8.00 -0.20
N ALA A 40 -4.72 -8.95 0.08
CA ALA A 40 -5.08 -10.17 0.81
C ALA A 40 -5.60 -9.86 2.23
N PHE A 41 -5.00 -8.91 2.94
CA PHE A 41 -5.46 -8.43 4.24
C PHE A 41 -6.87 -7.81 4.19
N THR A 42 -7.19 -7.03 3.15
CA THR A 42 -8.52 -6.45 2.95
C THR A 42 -9.52 -7.39 2.28
N LYS A 43 -9.18 -8.68 2.09
CA LYS A 43 -10.00 -9.65 1.35
C LYS A 43 -10.38 -9.13 -0.05
N TRP A 44 -9.42 -8.49 -0.70
CA TRP A 44 -9.51 -7.89 -2.03
C TRP A 44 -10.57 -6.78 -2.15
N GLN A 45 -11.06 -6.28 -1.02
CA GLN A 45 -11.93 -5.12 -1.01
C GLN A 45 -11.10 -3.84 -1.18
N PRO A 46 -11.55 -2.91 -2.02
CA PRO A 46 -10.89 -1.62 -2.18
C PRO A 46 -10.85 -0.87 -0.85
N MET A 47 -9.70 -0.30 -0.51
CA MET A 47 -9.54 0.53 0.67
C MET A 47 -9.51 2.00 0.25
N PRO A 48 -10.57 2.79 0.53
CA PRO A 48 -10.54 4.22 0.28
C PRO A 48 -9.42 4.89 1.08
N MET A 49 -8.68 5.82 0.47
CA MET A 49 -7.51 6.43 1.12
C MET A 49 -7.83 7.12 2.45
N ARG A 50 -9.02 7.74 2.57
CA ARG A 50 -9.47 8.40 3.81
C ARG A 50 -9.69 7.44 4.97
N LYS A 51 -9.87 6.15 4.69
CA LYS A 51 -10.05 5.10 5.71
C LYS A 51 -8.72 4.49 6.17
N LEU A 52 -7.61 4.81 5.49
CA LEU A 52 -6.30 4.39 5.97
C LEU A 52 -5.94 5.18 7.24
N SER A 53 -5.71 4.45 8.33
CA SER A 53 -5.44 5.02 9.65
C SER A 53 -4.32 4.25 10.36
N PRO A 54 -3.71 4.80 11.42
CA PRO A 54 -2.73 4.08 12.23
C PRO A 54 -3.26 2.73 12.75
N THR A 55 -4.55 2.65 13.11
CA THR A 55 -5.20 1.41 13.55
C THR A 55 -5.24 0.36 12.44
N VAL A 56 -5.54 0.76 11.20
CA VAL A 56 -5.51 -0.15 10.03
C VAL A 56 -4.08 -0.63 9.78
N LEU A 57 -3.08 0.25 9.85
CA LEU A 57 -1.68 -0.12 9.69
C LEU A 57 -1.22 -1.11 10.76
N LYS A 58 -1.64 -0.92 12.02
CA LYS A 58 -1.30 -1.85 13.10
C LYS A 58 -1.93 -3.23 12.90
N ARG A 59 -3.18 -3.28 12.43
CA ARG A 59 -3.84 -4.55 12.07
C ARG A 59 -3.14 -5.24 10.91
N PHE A 60 -2.69 -4.47 9.91
CA PHE A 60 -1.93 -5.01 8.78
C PHE A 60 -0.55 -5.54 9.22
N GLU A 61 0.15 -4.83 10.11
CA GLU A 61 1.41 -5.31 10.72
C GLU A 61 1.20 -6.66 11.42
N ASN A 62 0.16 -6.77 12.26
CA ASN A 62 -0.18 -8.02 12.95
C ASN A 62 -0.52 -9.15 11.96
N TYR A 63 -1.25 -8.85 10.88
CA TYR A 63 -1.55 -9.81 9.81
C TYR A 63 -0.27 -10.35 9.15
N LEU A 64 0.70 -9.49 8.86
CA LEU A 64 1.99 -9.91 8.28
C LEU A 64 2.77 -10.81 9.26
N ARG A 65 2.74 -10.48 10.55
CA ARG A 65 3.38 -11.28 11.60
C ARG A 65 2.74 -12.67 11.74
N GLN A 66 1.41 -12.77 11.67
CA GLN A 66 0.70 -14.05 11.67
C GLN A 66 1.01 -14.91 10.45
N ARG A 67 1.41 -14.29 9.33
CA ARG A 67 1.90 -14.99 8.14
C ARG A 67 3.40 -15.32 8.19
N ASN A 68 4.02 -15.27 9.37
CA ASN A 68 5.45 -15.54 9.59
C ASN A 68 6.39 -14.65 8.74
N CYS A 69 5.96 -13.46 8.30
CA CYS A 69 6.84 -12.53 7.62
C CYS A 69 7.92 -12.01 8.59
N SER A 70 9.17 -11.96 8.15
CA SER A 70 10.28 -11.39 8.93
C SER A 70 10.01 -9.93 9.31
N TRP A 71 10.63 -9.43 10.39
CA TRP A 71 10.52 -8.03 10.77
C TRP A 71 11.01 -7.07 9.66
N ASN A 72 11.98 -7.49 8.84
CA ASN A 72 12.45 -6.72 7.69
C ASN A 72 11.35 -6.60 6.62
N THR A 73 10.66 -7.69 6.31
CA THR A 73 9.52 -7.69 5.38
C THR A 73 8.39 -6.81 5.90
N VAL A 74 8.04 -6.96 7.18
CA VAL A 74 6.99 -6.16 7.83
C VAL A 74 7.31 -4.67 7.77
N SER A 75 8.53 -4.29 8.18
CA SER A 75 8.99 -2.90 8.15
C SER A 75 8.97 -2.34 6.72
N THR A 76 9.42 -3.13 5.75
CA THR A 76 9.43 -2.74 4.33
C THR A 76 8.01 -2.48 3.84
N TYR A 77 7.07 -3.40 4.04
CA TYR A 77 5.70 -3.23 3.55
C TYR A 77 4.98 -2.05 4.23
N ILE A 78 5.17 -1.87 5.54
CA ILE A 78 4.59 -0.73 6.26
C ILE A 78 5.16 0.60 5.74
N LYS A 79 6.48 0.69 5.52
CA LYS A 79 7.11 1.88 4.92
C LYS A 79 6.56 2.17 3.52
N THR A 80 6.39 1.13 2.70
CA THR A 80 5.82 1.26 1.36
C THR A 80 4.39 1.81 1.41
N VAL A 81 3.52 1.27 2.26
CA VAL A 81 2.14 1.78 2.42
C VAL A 81 2.14 3.25 2.86
N ARG A 82 3.00 3.63 3.82
CA ARG A 82 3.12 5.04 4.25
C ARG A 82 3.63 5.94 3.12
N SER A 83 4.60 5.49 2.33
CA SER A 83 5.11 6.23 1.18
C SER A 83 4.02 6.49 0.14
N VAL A 84 3.18 5.48 -0.15
CA VAL A 84 2.03 5.65 -1.06
C VAL A 84 1.01 6.62 -0.48
N TYR A 85 0.75 6.56 0.82
CA TYR A 85 -0.13 7.52 1.49
C TYR A 85 0.38 8.95 1.41
N HIS A 86 1.64 9.20 1.76
CA HIS A 86 2.25 10.53 1.63
C HIS A 86 2.17 11.05 0.19
N ARG A 87 2.41 10.18 -0.81
CA ARG A 87 2.30 10.58 -2.22
C ARG A 87 0.87 10.91 -2.63
N ALA A 88 -0.15 10.33 -2.01
CA ALA A 88 -1.54 10.71 -2.23
C ALA A 88 -1.88 12.07 -1.60
N VAL A 89 -1.32 12.37 -0.41
CA VAL A 89 -1.41 13.69 0.22
C VAL A 89 -0.75 14.75 -0.67
N ASP A 90 0.47 14.49 -1.15
CA ASP A 90 1.19 15.42 -2.03
C ASP A 90 0.41 15.71 -3.33
N ARG A 91 -0.32 14.72 -3.85
CA ARG A 91 -1.20 14.84 -5.03
C ARG A 91 -2.57 15.43 -4.74
N LYS A 92 -2.86 15.79 -3.49
CA LYS A 92 -4.15 16.36 -3.03
C LYS A 92 -5.36 15.44 -3.29
N TYR A 93 -5.13 14.13 -3.26
CA TYR A 93 -6.24 13.16 -3.30
C TYR A 93 -6.94 12.99 -1.94
N ILE A 94 -6.23 13.36 -0.87
CA ILE A 94 -6.67 13.33 0.52
C ILE A 94 -6.14 14.55 1.27
#